data_AF-A0A7W0N2B1-F1
#
_entry.id   AF-A0A7W0N2B1-F1
#
_cell.length_a   1.000
_cell.length_b   1.000
_cell.length_c   1.000
_cell.angle_alpha   90.00
_cell.angle_beta   90.00
_cell.angle_gamma   90.00
#
_symmetry.space_group_name_H-M   'P 1'
#
loop_
_entity.id
_entity.type
_entity.pdbx_description
1 polymer ?
#
loop_
_entity_poly.entity_id
_entity_poly.type
_entity_poly.pdbx_seq_one_letter_code
_entity_poly.pdbx_strand_id
1 'polypeptide(L)'
;MSRNVARTGLVAVALALTGCGGSTEDAAPPPGPLLPRAVASDLAARSDRVAERLASGDRCAADREADELRTRAVAVVSKVPPALQEELLSGVNALAERISCPAPPSSGGKGKSGETDEKEKDGEDEREEDD
;
A
#
# COMPACT_ATOMS: atom_id res chain seq x y z
N MET A 1 9.04 5.20 67.33
CA MET A 1 9.28 6.17 66.25
C MET A 1 8.91 5.55 64.91
N SER A 2 8.05 6.27 64.18
CA SER A 2 7.75 6.27 62.75
C SER A 2 7.64 4.96 61.94
N ARG A 3 6.38 4.67 61.60
CA ARG A 3 5.92 3.85 60.47
C ARG A 3 6.26 4.58 59.16
N ASN A 4 6.90 3.91 58.20
CA ASN A 4 6.82 4.31 56.79
C ASN A 4 6.14 3.20 55.99
N VAL A 5 4.86 3.44 55.70
CA VAL A 5 4.06 2.69 54.74
C VAL A 5 4.40 3.25 53.36
N ALA A 6 5.31 2.60 52.63
CA ALA A 6 5.48 2.89 51.21
C ALA A 6 4.40 2.13 50.44
N ARG A 7 3.27 2.83 50.26
CA ARG A 7 2.19 2.47 49.34
C ARG A 7 2.72 2.51 47.90
N THR A 8 2.04 1.76 47.03
CA THR A 8 1.99 1.90 45.56
C THR A 8 3.27 1.57 44.77
N GLY A 9 3.26 0.74 43.74
CA GLY A 9 2.14 0.14 43.03
C GLY A 9 2.58 -1.07 42.19
N LEU A 10 1.73 -2.09 42.20
CA LEU A 10 1.76 -3.22 41.30
C LEU A 10 1.19 -2.76 39.95
N VAL A 11 2.05 -2.47 38.98
CA VAL A 11 1.66 -2.17 37.60
C VAL A 11 2.11 -3.34 36.73
N ALA A 12 1.29 -4.39 36.70
CA ALA A 12 1.40 -5.46 35.71
C ALA A 12 0.71 -4.97 34.43
N VAL A 13 1.49 -4.39 33.51
CA VAL A 13 1.01 -4.07 32.16
C VAL A 13 1.08 -5.35 31.33
N ALA A 14 -0.03 -6.09 31.32
CA ALA A 14 -0.26 -7.15 30.34
C ALA A 14 -0.64 -6.50 29.00
N LEU A 15 0.35 -6.20 28.18
CA LEU A 15 0.16 -5.83 26.77
C LEU A 15 -0.24 -7.08 25.98
N ALA A 16 -1.53 -7.44 26.05
CA ALA A 16 -2.12 -8.34 25.07
C ALA A 16 -2.33 -7.57 23.76
N LEU A 17 -1.29 -7.52 22.92
CA LEU A 17 -1.44 -7.20 21.50
C LEU A 17 -2.05 -8.41 20.78
N THR A 18 -3.31 -8.73 21.09
CA THR A 18 -4.13 -9.65 20.29
C THR A 18 -4.99 -8.82 19.36
N GLY A 19 -4.51 -8.64 18.13
CA GLY A 19 -5.18 -7.81 17.13
C GLY A 19 -4.70 -8.04 15.71
N CYS A 20 -4.37 -9.29 15.36
CA CYS A 20 -4.30 -9.75 13.97
C CYS A 20 -4.76 -11.22 13.97
N GLY A 21 -5.82 -11.52 13.21
CA GLY A 21 -6.39 -12.87 13.09
C GLY A 21 -7.68 -13.05 13.87
N GLY A 22 -8.81 -13.10 13.16
CA GLY A 22 -10.16 -13.01 13.69
C GLY A 22 -10.56 -14.07 14.70
N SER A 23 -11.53 -13.71 15.55
CA SER A 23 -12.21 -14.64 16.44
C SER A 23 -13.66 -14.22 16.58
N THR A 24 -14.57 -14.98 15.97
CA THR A 24 -15.95 -15.29 16.41
C THR A 24 -16.50 -16.33 15.43
N GLU A 25 -16.68 -17.57 15.90
CA GLU A 25 -17.52 -18.57 15.23
C GLU A 25 -18.99 -18.15 15.31
N ASP A 26 -19.67 -18.01 14.18
CA ASP A 26 -21.00 -18.61 13.91
C ASP A 26 -21.35 -18.42 12.42
N ALA A 27 -21.63 -19.53 11.73
CA ALA A 27 -21.78 -19.68 10.27
C ALA A 27 -20.53 -19.34 9.44
N ALA A 28 -19.94 -20.37 8.81
CA ALA A 28 -19.00 -20.14 7.72
C ALA A 28 -19.73 -19.29 6.65
N PRO A 29 -19.24 -18.08 6.32
CA PRO A 29 -19.81 -17.31 5.23
C PRO A 29 -19.85 -18.20 3.98
N PRO A 30 -20.88 -18.04 3.12
CA PRO A 30 -20.96 -18.82 1.89
C PRO A 30 -19.61 -18.72 1.16
N PRO A 31 -19.08 -19.82 0.61
CA PRO A 31 -17.73 -19.83 0.07
C PRO A 31 -17.60 -18.71 -0.96
N GLY A 32 -16.84 -17.68 -0.58
CA GLY A 32 -16.59 -16.54 -1.44
C GLY A 32 -15.82 -16.96 -2.70
N PRO A 33 -15.71 -16.06 -3.69
CA PRO A 33 -14.83 -16.30 -4.83
C PRO A 33 -13.41 -16.63 -4.33
N LEU A 34 -12.88 -17.77 -4.77
CA LEU A 34 -11.55 -18.25 -4.38
C LEU A 34 -10.56 -18.04 -5.52
N LEU A 35 -9.38 -17.54 -5.19
CA LEU A 35 -8.25 -17.49 -6.12
C LEU A 35 -7.79 -18.92 -6.46
N PRO A 36 -7.43 -19.21 -7.72
CA PRO A 36 -6.74 -20.45 -8.05
C PRO A 36 -5.48 -20.59 -7.20
N ARG A 37 -5.25 -21.76 -6.58
CA ARG A 37 -4.12 -21.96 -5.65
C ARG A 37 -2.76 -21.55 -6.22
N ALA A 38 -2.51 -21.85 -7.49
CA ALA A 38 -1.26 -21.49 -8.14
C ALA A 38 -1.08 -19.97 -8.26
N VAL A 39 -2.16 -19.24 -8.55
CA VAL A 39 -2.15 -17.77 -8.60
C VAL A 39 -1.93 -17.20 -7.21
N ALA A 40 -2.67 -17.69 -6.22
CA ALA A 40 -2.54 -17.23 -4.83
C ALA A 40 -1.12 -17.44 -4.29
N SER A 41 -0.53 -18.62 -4.53
CA SER A 41 0.82 -18.95 -4.05
C SER A 41 1.90 -18.10 -4.70
N ASP A 42 1.79 -17.85 -6.01
CA ASP A 42 2.76 -17.02 -6.74
C ASP A 42 2.67 -15.54 -6.36
N LEU A 43 1.45 -15.00 -6.17
CA LEU A 43 1.28 -13.63 -5.68
C LEU A 43 1.77 -13.48 -4.24
N ALA A 44 1.47 -14.44 -3.36
CA ALA A 44 1.96 -14.44 -1.99
C ALA A 44 3.50 -14.44 -1.92
N ALA A 45 4.16 -15.34 -2.66
CA ALA A 45 5.62 -15.41 -2.69
C ALA A 45 6.29 -14.12 -3.21
N ARG A 46 5.62 -13.36 -4.09
CA ARG A 46 6.10 -12.06 -4.57
C ARG A 46 5.91 -10.97 -3.53
N SER A 47 4.76 -10.95 -2.86
CA SER A 47 4.53 -10.05 -1.73
C SER A 47 5.53 -10.30 -0.60
N ASP A 48 5.88 -11.56 -0.31
CA ASP A 48 6.90 -11.92 0.67
C ASP A 48 8.26 -11.36 0.28
N ARG A 49 8.67 -11.45 -1.00
CA ARG A 49 9.90 -10.82 -1.48
C ARG A 49 9.92 -9.30 -1.26
N VAL A 50 8.81 -8.61 -1.56
CA VAL A 50 8.69 -7.17 -1.28
C VAL A 50 8.88 -6.89 0.21
N ALA A 51 8.23 -7.67 1.07
CA ALA A 51 8.34 -7.55 2.52
C ALA A 51 9.77 -7.81 3.02
N GLU A 52 10.45 -8.83 2.50
CA GLU A 52 11.85 -9.13 2.81
C GLU A 52 12.79 -7.97 2.45
N ARG A 53 12.63 -7.36 1.26
CA ARG A 53 13.43 -6.18 0.85
C ARG A 53 13.17 -4.97 1.73
N LEU A 54 11.92 -4.73 2.11
CA LEU A 54 11.57 -3.65 3.03
C LEU A 54 12.17 -3.89 4.42
N ALA A 55 12.10 -5.13 4.92
CA ALA A 55 12.66 -5.52 6.21
C ALA A 55 14.18 -5.42 6.24
N SER A 56 14.87 -5.66 5.12
CA SER A 56 16.32 -5.46 5.00
C SER A 56 16.73 -4.00 4.79
N GLY A 57 15.78 -3.07 4.67
CA GLY A 57 16.04 -1.65 4.40
C GLY A 57 16.42 -1.33 2.95
N ASP A 58 16.34 -2.32 2.04
CA ASP A 58 16.66 -2.14 0.62
C ASP A 58 15.42 -1.63 -0.12
N ARG A 59 15.13 -0.34 0.06
CA ARG A 59 13.95 0.31 -0.55
C ARG A 59 13.96 0.25 -2.07
N CYS A 60 15.12 0.32 -2.71
CA CYS A 60 15.21 0.30 -4.18
C CYS A 60 15.04 -1.11 -4.75
N ALA A 61 15.45 -2.17 -4.03
CA ALA A 61 15.07 -3.52 -4.39
C ALA A 61 13.58 -3.76 -4.12
N ALA A 62 13.02 -3.25 -3.03
CA ALA A 62 11.60 -3.38 -2.74
C ALA A 62 10.72 -2.73 -3.81
N ASP A 63 11.11 -1.56 -4.30
CA ASP A 63 10.48 -0.82 -5.39
C ASP A 63 10.38 -1.67 -6.67
N ARG A 64 11.50 -2.26 -7.11
CA ARG A 64 11.53 -3.17 -8.26
C ARG A 64 10.68 -4.42 -8.06
N GLU A 65 10.74 -5.05 -6.89
CA GLU A 65 9.94 -6.25 -6.60
C GLU A 65 8.44 -5.91 -6.55
N ALA A 66 8.07 -4.71 -6.10
CA ALA A 66 6.69 -4.24 -6.10
C ALA A 66 6.17 -3.99 -7.52
N ASP A 67 7.01 -3.43 -8.40
CA ASP A 67 6.71 -3.31 -9.83
C ASP A 67 6.54 -4.68 -10.49
N GLU A 68 7.42 -5.64 -10.19
CA GLU A 68 7.28 -7.01 -10.69
C GLU A 68 6.01 -7.70 -10.19
N LEU A 69 5.62 -7.47 -8.92
CA LEU A 69 4.35 -7.95 -8.37
C LEU A 69 3.16 -7.34 -9.14
N ARG A 70 3.18 -6.03 -9.41
CA ARG A 70 2.15 -5.36 -10.22
C ARG A 70 2.06 -5.92 -11.63
N THR A 71 3.19 -6.05 -12.33
CA THR A 71 3.23 -6.67 -13.67
C THR A 71 2.69 -8.09 -13.65
N ARG A 72 3.04 -8.87 -12.63
CA ARG A 72 2.52 -10.23 -12.49
C ARG A 72 1.02 -10.26 -12.24
N ALA A 73 0.50 -9.40 -11.37
CA ALA A 73 -0.92 -9.31 -11.09
C ALA A 73 -1.72 -9.01 -12.36
N VAL A 74 -1.27 -8.04 -13.17
CA VAL A 74 -1.85 -7.75 -14.49
C VAL A 74 -1.80 -8.98 -15.41
N ALA A 75 -0.69 -9.71 -15.45
CA ALA A 75 -0.54 -10.89 -16.31
C ALA A 75 -1.46 -12.06 -15.91
N VAL A 76 -1.86 -12.16 -14.64
CA VAL A 76 -2.70 -13.26 -14.14
C VAL A 76 -4.14 -12.85 -13.84
N VAL A 77 -4.51 -11.59 -13.99
CA VAL A 77 -5.84 -11.05 -13.61
C VAL A 77 -7.00 -11.77 -14.31
N SER A 78 -6.79 -12.23 -15.55
CA SER A 78 -7.79 -13.01 -16.29
C SER A 78 -8.10 -14.38 -15.65
N LYS A 79 -7.22 -14.88 -14.78
CA LYS A 79 -7.38 -16.12 -14.01
C LYS A 79 -8.01 -15.88 -12.64
N VAL A 80 -8.21 -14.63 -12.26
CA VAL A 80 -8.78 -14.22 -10.97
C VAL A 80 -10.30 -14.12 -11.12
N PRO A 81 -11.10 -14.58 -10.14
CA PRO A 81 -12.54 -14.39 -10.17
C PRO A 81 -12.89 -12.90 -10.36
N PRO A 82 -13.86 -12.54 -11.22
CA PRO A 82 -14.17 -11.13 -11.54
C PRO A 82 -14.38 -10.25 -10.31
N ALA A 83 -15.04 -10.79 -9.28
CA ALA A 83 -15.29 -10.11 -8.02
C ALA A 83 -14.02 -9.69 -7.25
N LEU A 84 -12.86 -10.27 -7.55
CA LEU A 84 -11.57 -9.97 -6.90
C LEU A 84 -10.59 -9.22 -7.81
N GLN A 85 -10.90 -9.03 -9.10
CA GLN A 85 -9.96 -8.47 -10.06
C GLN A 85 -9.61 -7.02 -9.74
N GLU A 86 -10.63 -6.19 -9.53
CA GLU A 86 -10.45 -4.77 -9.18
C GLU A 86 -9.71 -4.61 -7.86
N GLU A 87 -10.08 -5.39 -6.84
CA GLU A 87 -9.43 -5.33 -5.52
C GLU A 87 -7.95 -5.74 -5.61
N LEU A 88 -7.64 -6.80 -6.36
CA LEU A 88 -6.28 -7.23 -6.58
C LEU A 88 -5.45 -6.13 -7.26
N LEU A 89 -5.94 -5.57 -8.37
CA LEU A 89 -5.23 -4.56 -9.14
C LEU A 89 -5.06 -3.26 -8.35
N SER A 90 -6.12 -2.80 -7.67
CA SER A 90 -6.08 -1.63 -6.80
C SER A 90 -5.05 -1.80 -5.68
N GLY A 91 -5.06 -2.96 -5.01
CA GLY A 91 -4.14 -3.26 -3.92
C GLY A 91 -2.67 -3.25 -4.34
N VAL A 92 -2.32 -3.91 -5.45
CA VAL A 92 -0.93 -3.94 -5.93
C VAL A 92 -0.46 -2.59 -6.45
N ASN A 93 -1.35 -1.80 -7.07
CA ASN A 93 -1.02 -0.45 -7.52
C ASN A 93 -0.74 0.47 -6.32
N ALA A 94 -1.62 0.46 -5.33
CA ALA A 94 -1.45 1.24 -4.11
C ALA A 94 -0.20 0.81 -3.32
N LEU A 95 0.17 -0.47 -3.35
CA LEU A 95 1.41 -0.95 -2.76
C LEU A 95 2.64 -0.38 -3.48
N ALA A 96 2.68 -0.50 -4.81
CA ALA A 96 3.79 0.00 -5.62
C ALA A 96 3.97 1.52 -5.45
N GLU A 97 2.89 2.30 -5.41
CA GLU A 97 2.95 3.76 -5.22
C GLU A 97 3.52 4.20 -3.86
N ARG A 98 3.39 3.36 -2.83
CA ARG A 98 3.89 3.67 -1.47
C ARG A 98 5.38 3.36 -1.31
N ILE A 99 5.91 2.50 -2.17
CA ILE A 99 7.31 2.11 -2.14
C ILE A 99 8.00 2.94 -3.21
N SER A 100 8.92 3.81 -2.79
CA SER A 100 9.70 4.62 -3.71
C SER A 100 11.18 4.48 -3.36
N CYS A 101 11.98 4.17 -4.37
CA CYS A 101 13.43 4.29 -4.29
C CYS A 101 13.81 5.78 -4.15
N PRO A 102 14.45 6.20 -3.03
CA PRO A 102 14.83 7.59 -2.86
C PRO A 102 15.86 8.00 -3.93
N ALA A 103 15.67 9.20 -4.49
CA ALA A 103 16.67 9.79 -5.36
C ALA A 103 18.00 9.96 -4.59
N PRO A 104 19.16 9.72 -5.24
CA PRO A 104 20.45 9.95 -4.59
C PRO A 104 20.54 11.42 -4.15
N PRO A 105 21.22 11.70 -3.02
CA PRO A 105 21.36 13.07 -2.55
C PRO A 105 22.05 13.89 -3.65
N SER A 106 21.33 14.89 -4.17
CA SER A 106 21.91 15.87 -5.09
C SER A 106 23.06 16.56 -4.34
N SER A 107 24.30 16.35 -4.79
CA SER A 107 25.44 17.11 -4.32
C SER A 107 25.15 18.59 -4.57
N GLY A 108 25.02 19.38 -3.51
CA GLY A 108 24.46 20.73 -3.54
C GLY A 108 25.02 21.62 -4.66
N GLY A 109 24.23 21.79 -5.71
CA GLY A 109 24.29 22.95 -6.60
C GLY A 109 23.27 23.97 -6.13
N LYS A 110 23.73 25.06 -5.51
CA LYS A 110 22.92 26.28 -5.41
C LYS A 110 22.57 26.72 -6.84
N GLY A 111 21.30 26.57 -7.22
CA GLY A 111 20.74 27.12 -8.46
C GLY A 111 19.29 27.50 -8.20
N LYS A 112 19.00 28.79 -8.26
CA LYS A 112 17.70 29.40 -7.95
C LYS A 112 16.68 29.23 -9.10
N SER A 113 15.41 29.14 -8.69
CA SER A 113 14.20 29.79 -9.26
C SER A 113 13.69 29.49 -10.67
N GLY A 114 12.34 29.38 -10.74
CA GLY A 114 11.46 29.54 -11.90
C GLY A 114 10.58 28.29 -12.06
N GLU A 115 9.49 28.10 -11.30
CA GLU A 115 8.21 28.84 -11.36
C GLU A 115 7.67 28.95 -12.80
N THR A 116 6.68 28.13 -13.11
CA THR A 116 5.77 28.31 -14.26
C THR A 116 4.35 27.98 -13.78
N ASP A 117 3.76 28.98 -13.14
CA ASP A 117 2.31 29.17 -13.07
C ASP A 117 1.94 30.11 -14.20
N GLU A 118 1.35 29.61 -15.29
CA GLU A 118 0.51 30.43 -16.18
C GLU A 118 -0.71 29.60 -16.61
N LYS A 119 -1.76 29.70 -15.79
CA LYS A 119 -3.15 29.59 -16.25
C LYS A 119 -3.51 30.92 -16.90
N GLU A 120 -3.92 30.90 -18.17
CA GLU A 120 -4.85 31.89 -18.69
C GLU A 120 -6.00 31.19 -19.41
N LYS A 121 -7.18 31.74 -19.16
CA LYS A 121 -8.51 31.21 -19.40
C LYS A 121 -9.30 32.39 -19.92
N ASP A 122 -9.46 32.50 -21.23
CA ASP A 122 -10.39 33.42 -21.89
C ASP A 122 -10.75 32.74 -23.23
N GLY A 123 -11.97 32.69 -23.75
CA GLY A 123 -13.22 33.37 -23.44
C GLY A 123 -14.21 32.97 -24.54
N GLU A 124 -15.48 32.98 -24.19
CA GLU A 124 -16.65 32.71 -25.03
C GLU A 124 -16.75 33.70 -26.20
N ASP A 125 -17.21 33.27 -27.37
CA ASP A 125 -18.17 34.09 -28.15
C ASP A 125 -19.05 33.17 -29.01
N GLU A 126 -20.33 33.23 -28.72
CA GLU A 126 -21.43 32.64 -29.45
C GLU A 126 -21.69 33.46 -30.72
N ARG A 127 -22.06 32.80 -31.83
CA ARG A 127 -23.13 33.35 -32.69
C ARG A 127 -23.74 32.31 -33.63
N GLU A 128 -25.07 32.30 -33.56
CA GLU A 128 -26.08 31.64 -34.39
C GLU A 128 -26.16 32.23 -35.81
N GLU A 129 -27.13 31.70 -36.57
CA GLU A 129 -27.73 32.12 -37.86
C GLU A 129 -27.11 31.43 -39.10
N ASP A 130 -27.75 30.39 -39.65
CA ASP A 130 -28.95 30.39 -40.53
C ASP A 130 -28.64 30.92 -41.95
N ASP A 131 -28.43 29.98 -42.89
CA ASP A 131 -28.89 30.02 -44.30
C ASP A 131 -28.71 28.63 -44.97
#